data_AF-S7XQD3-F1
#
_entry.id   AF-S7XQD3-F1
#
_cell.length_a   1.000
_cell.length_b   1.000
_cell.length_c   1.000
_cell.angle_alpha   90.00
_cell.angle_beta   90.00
_cell.angle_gamma   90.00
#
_symmetry.space_group_name_H-M   'P 1'
#
loop_
_entity.id
_entity.type
_entity.pdbx_description
1 polymer ?
#
loop_
_entity_poly.entity_id
_entity_poly.type
_entity_poly.pdbx_seq_one_letter_code
_entity_poly.pdbx_strand_id
1 'polypeptide(L)'
;MEAIAAIEVIAKRLGKGTQSDVYTEKVDQWLETISEQPSDDVLSLAKRVLERIVADDSELKELWLESDEYELWLGNIQQLKDALQ
;
A
#
# COMPACT_ATOMS: atom_id res chain seq x y z
N MET A 1 8.80 -4.81 -2.91
CA MET A 1 7.49 -5.08 -2.24
C MET A 1 7.34 -4.28 -0.95
N GLU A 2 8.44 -3.94 -0.29
CA GLU A 2 8.55 -3.15 0.94
C GLU A 2 7.79 -1.83 0.88
N ALA A 3 7.81 -1.15 -0.27
CA ALA A 3 7.07 0.08 -0.46
C ALA A 3 5.54 -0.12 -0.35
N ILE A 4 5.00 -1.20 -0.90
CA ILE A 4 3.57 -1.54 -0.80
C ILE A 4 3.20 -1.81 0.66
N ALA A 5 4.04 -2.58 1.37
CA ALA A 5 3.84 -2.86 2.79
C ALA A 5 3.88 -1.57 3.64
N ALA A 6 4.85 -0.68 3.41
CA ALA A 6 4.93 0.60 4.10
C ALA A 6 3.69 1.47 3.85
N ILE A 7 3.14 1.42 2.64
CA ILE A 7 1.93 2.17 2.28
C ILE A 7 0.68 1.57 2.93
N GLU A 8 0.59 0.24 3.09
CA GLU A 8 -0.47 -0.40 3.89
C GLU A 8 -0.41 0.05 5.36
N VAL A 9 0.78 0.21 5.95
CA VAL A 9 0.94 0.78 7.30
C VAL A 9 0.38 2.21 7.37
N ILE A 10 0.67 3.04 6.36
CA ILE A 10 0.13 4.40 6.26
C ILE A 10 -1.40 4.35 6.18
N ALA A 11 -1.97 3.49 5.32
CA ALA A 11 -3.41 3.32 5.19
C ALA A 11 -4.07 2.86 6.51
N LYS A 12 -3.47 1.91 7.22
CA LYS A 12 -3.90 1.46 8.55
C LYS A 12 -3.87 2.60 9.57
N ARG A 13 -2.82 3.44 9.57
CA ARG A 13 -2.74 4.62 10.47
C ARG A 13 -3.87 5.62 10.24
N LEU A 14 -4.33 5.75 9.00
CA LEU A 14 -5.48 6.57 8.62
C LEU A 14 -6.85 5.90 8.92
N GLY A 15 -6.85 4.68 9.47
CA GLY A 15 -8.07 3.90 9.72
C GLY A 15 -8.68 3.30 8.44
N LYS A 16 -7.91 3.23 7.35
CA LYS A 16 -8.34 2.80 6.01
C LYS A 16 -7.50 1.63 5.48
N GLY A 17 -6.91 0.82 6.36
CA GLY A 17 -6.13 -0.35 5.98
C GLY A 17 -6.91 -1.31 5.08
N THR A 18 -6.23 -1.95 4.15
CA THR A 18 -6.86 -2.83 3.14
C THR A 18 -6.66 -4.31 3.45
N GLN A 19 -5.76 -4.63 4.40
CA GLN A 19 -5.49 -6.00 4.83
C GLN A 19 -5.66 -6.15 6.35
N SER A 20 -6.15 -7.31 6.76
CA SER A 20 -6.30 -7.67 8.17
C SER A 20 -6.13 -9.17 8.32
N ASP A 21 -4.91 -9.60 8.66
CA ASP A 21 -4.58 -11.01 8.85
C ASP A 21 -3.50 -11.20 9.93
N VAL A 22 -3.09 -12.45 10.14
CA VAL A 22 -2.08 -12.83 11.14
C VAL A 22 -0.72 -12.18 10.92
N TYR A 23 -0.42 -11.74 9.69
CA TYR A 23 0.83 -11.06 9.36
C TYR A 23 0.77 -9.55 9.68
N THR A 24 -0.43 -8.95 9.71
CA THR A 24 -0.60 -7.52 10.07
C THR A 24 -0.80 -7.27 11.56
N GLU A 25 -1.15 -8.28 12.36
CA GLU A 25 -1.51 -8.11 13.77
C GLU A 25 -0.48 -7.31 14.59
N LYS A 26 0.82 -7.59 14.43
CA LYS A 26 1.88 -6.86 15.15
C LYS A 26 1.98 -5.41 14.73
N VAL A 27 1.70 -5.11 13.46
CA VAL A 27 1.65 -3.74 12.95
C VAL A 27 0.45 -3.02 13.54
N ASP A 28 -0.71 -3.68 13.57
CA ASP A 28 -1.94 -3.13 14.14
C ASP A 28 -1.74 -2.77 15.63
N GLN A 29 -1.16 -3.68 16.43
CA GLN A 29 -0.81 -3.43 17.84
C GLN A 29 0.20 -2.28 17.99
N TRP A 30 1.21 -2.19 17.12
CA TRP A 30 2.17 -1.10 17.16
C TRP A 30 1.53 0.25 16.82
N LEU A 31 0.60 0.28 15.86
CA LEU A 31 -0.11 1.51 15.47
C LEU A 31 -1.00 2.07 16.60
N GLU A 32 -1.47 1.25 17.54
CA GLU A 32 -2.16 1.72 18.75
C GLU A 32 -1.26 2.57 19.66
N THR A 33 0.06 2.38 19.58
CA THR A 33 1.05 3.13 20.37
C THR A 33 1.46 4.46 19.72
N ILE A 34 1.06 4.69 18.46
CA ILE A 34 1.38 5.89 17.68
C ILE A 34 0.18 6.84 17.72
N SER A 35 0.44 8.13 17.91
CA SER A 35 -0.61 9.16 17.90
C SER A 35 -0.55 10.04 16.65
N GLU A 36 0.64 10.18 16.10
CA GLU A 36 0.99 11.00 14.96
C GLU A 36 0.28 10.52 13.70
N GLN A 37 -0.06 11.48 12.84
CA GLN A 37 -0.60 11.21 11.51
C GLN A 37 0.48 11.44 10.45
N PRO A 38 0.45 10.70 9.33
CA PRO A 38 1.34 10.95 8.20
C PRO A 38 1.17 12.39 7.69
N SER A 39 2.27 13.06 7.34
CA SER A 39 2.21 14.38 6.72
C SER A 39 1.73 14.30 5.27
N ASP A 40 1.24 15.42 4.74
CA ASP A 40 0.82 15.52 3.33
C ASP A 40 1.95 15.16 2.35
N ASP A 41 3.20 15.45 2.69
CA ASP A 41 4.38 15.06 1.90
C ASP A 41 4.55 13.54 1.84
N VAL A 42 4.34 12.85 2.97
CA VAL A 42 4.40 11.38 3.04
C VAL A 42 3.25 10.77 2.23
N LEU A 43 2.03 11.33 2.35
CA LEU A 43 0.88 10.87 1.56
C LEU A 43 1.10 11.08 0.05
N SER A 44 1.65 12.23 -0.33
CA SER A 44 1.99 12.55 -1.73
C SER A 44 3.06 11.61 -2.28
N LEU A 45 4.08 11.29 -1.48
CA LEU A 45 5.11 10.32 -1.85
C LEU A 45 4.51 8.92 -2.02
N ALA A 46 3.67 8.48 -1.09
CA ALA A 46 3.00 7.18 -1.14
C ALA A 46 2.16 7.03 -2.42
N LYS A 47 1.35 8.03 -2.77
CA LYS A 47 0.56 8.04 -4.02
C LYS A 47 1.44 7.90 -5.27
N ARG A 48 2.52 8.68 -5.35
CA ARG A 48 3.48 8.62 -6.48
C ARG A 48 4.15 7.26 -6.61
N VAL A 49 4.44 6.60 -5.49
CA VAL A 49 5.00 5.25 -5.50
C VAL A 49 3.99 4.23 -6.04
N LEU A 50 2.72 4.29 -5.62
CA LEU A 50 1.67 3.41 -6.17
C LEU A 50 1.45 3.65 -7.66
N GLU A 51 1.58 4.89 -8.15
CA GLU A 51 1.56 5.21 -9.57
C GLU A 51 2.74 4.59 -10.32
N ARG A 52 3.95 4.67 -9.76
CA ARG A 52 5.15 4.08 -10.36
C ARG A 52 5.12 2.57 -10.44
N ILE A 53 4.53 1.89 -9.45
CA ILE A 53 4.42 0.43 -9.43
C ILE A 53 3.60 -0.10 -10.61
N VAL A 54 2.57 0.63 -11.05
CA VAL A 54 1.66 0.21 -12.14
C VAL A 54 1.93 0.92 -13.47
N ALA A 55 3.00 1.72 -13.53
CA ALA A 55 3.44 2.38 -14.76
C ALA A 55 3.91 1.35 -15.80
N ASP A 56 3.86 1.73 -17.07
CA ASP A 56 4.23 0.83 -18.17
C ASP A 56 5.71 0.43 -18.17
N ASP A 57 6.58 1.23 -17.54
CA ASP A 57 8.02 0.97 -17.38
C ASP A 57 8.39 0.26 -16.07
N SER A 58 7.43 -0.36 -15.40
CA SER A 58 7.62 -1.02 -14.09
C SER A 58 7.96 -2.50 -14.24
N GLU A 59 9.17 -2.89 -13.83
CA GLU A 59 9.58 -4.30 -13.74
C GLU A 59 8.63 -5.14 -12.85
N LEU A 60 8.03 -4.54 -11.81
CA LEU A 60 7.04 -5.22 -10.97
C LEU A 60 5.75 -5.51 -11.74
N LYS A 61 5.31 -4.57 -12.59
CA LYS A 61 4.13 -4.76 -13.44
C LYS A 61 4.40 -5.85 -14.48
N GLU A 62 5.58 -5.84 -15.10
CA GLU A 62 6.01 -6.89 -16.03
C GLU A 62 5.97 -8.27 -15.37
N LEU A 63 6.56 -8.41 -14.18
CA LEU A 63 6.53 -9.66 -13.43
C LEU A 63 5.12 -10.14 -13.09
N TRP A 64 4.20 -9.23 -12.72
CA TRP A 64 2.81 -9.60 -12.43
C TRP A 64 2.03 -9.98 -13.69
N LEU A 65 2.30 -9.35 -14.84
CA LEU A 65 1.67 -9.71 -16.12
C LEU A 65 2.01 -11.13 -16.57
N GLU A 66 3.18 -11.64 -16.18
CA GLU A 66 3.59 -13.03 -16.44
C GLU A 66 2.92 -14.04 -15.48
N SER A 67 2.14 -13.57 -14.50
CA SER A 67 1.42 -14.39 -13.52
C SER A 67 -0.09 -14.42 -13.78
N ASP A 68 -0.78 -15.43 -13.23
CA ASP A 68 -2.25 -15.50 -13.22
C ASP A 68 -2.90 -14.53 -12.20
N GLU A 69 -2.10 -13.73 -11.48
CA GLU A 69 -2.56 -12.86 -10.38
C GLU A 69 -2.57 -11.36 -10.75
N TYR A 70 -2.28 -11.00 -12.00
CA TYR A 70 -2.14 -9.59 -12.40
C TYR A 70 -3.33 -8.71 -11.97
N GLU A 71 -4.56 -9.15 -12.25
CA GLU A 71 -5.78 -8.41 -11.91
C GLU A 71 -5.97 -8.28 -10.39
N LEU A 72 -5.59 -9.31 -9.62
CA LEU A 72 -5.62 -9.28 -8.17
C LEU A 72 -4.63 -8.23 -7.63
N TRP A 73 -3.39 -8.25 -8.13
CA TRP A 73 -2.37 -7.28 -7.74
C TRP A 73 -2.77 -5.85 -8.10
N LEU A 74 -3.30 -5.63 -9.30
CA LEU A 74 -3.77 -4.32 -9.73
C LEU A 74 -4.93 -3.82 -8.85
N GLY A 75 -5.88 -4.71 -8.52
CA GLY A 75 -6.97 -4.43 -7.61
C GLY A 75 -6.48 -4.02 -6.21
N ASN A 76 -5.47 -4.71 -5.67
CA ASN A 76 -4.88 -4.37 -4.38
C ASN A 76 -4.20 -2.99 -4.40
N ILE A 77 -3.47 -2.66 -5.47
CA ILE A 77 -2.87 -1.32 -5.62
C ILE A 77 -3.94 -0.24 -5.72
N GLN A 78 -5.05 -0.50 -6.41
CA GLN A 78 -6.14 0.47 -6.50
C GLN A 78 -6.81 0.71 -5.15
N GLN A 79 -7.09 -0.34 -4.37
CA GLN A 79 -7.62 -0.19 -3.01
C GLN A 79 -6.70 0.66 -2.12
N LEU A 80 -5.38 0.45 -2.20
CA LEU A 80 -4.42 1.28 -1.48
C LEU A 80 -4.43 2.74 -1.96
N LYS A 81 -4.56 3.00 -3.27
CA LYS A 81 -4.67 4.38 -3.78
C LYS A 81 -5.91 5.09 -3.25
N ASP A 82 -7.03 4.38 -3.15
CA ASP A 82 -8.29 4.91 -2.63
C ASP A 82 -8.22 5.17 -1.12
N ALA A 83 -7.52 4.31 -0.37
CA ALA A 83 -7.28 4.48 1.06
C ALA A 83 -6.45 5.74 1.38
N LEU A 84 -5.61 6.21 0.46
CA LEU A 84 -4.81 7.42 0.63
C LEU A 84 -5.51 8.71 0.18
N GLN A 85 -6.73 8.65 -0.38
CA GLN A 85 -7.48 9.84 -0.78
C GLN A 85 -7.95 10.65 0.43
#